data_AF-A0A0V0TJW8-F1
#
_entry.id   AF-A0A0V0TJW8-F1
#
_cell.length_a   1.000
_cell.length_b   1.000
_cell.length_c   1.000
_cell.angle_alpha   90.00
_cell.angle_beta   90.00
_cell.angle_gamma   90.00
#
_symmetry.space_group_name_H-M   'P 1'
#
loop_
_entity.id
_entity.type
_entity.pdbx_description
1 polymer ?
#
loop_
_entity_poly.entity_id
_entity_poly.type
_entity_poly.pdbx_seq_one_letter_code
_entity_poly.pdbx_strand_id
1 'polypeptide(L)'
;MGVNLNFVIFFAVVVFVNCGNDFDFNLPAQHVKYFLFRRPDIAEKCRADKNCPYNLMAQNLDECWGYEPNCNFGKRSYSRKTIKCSKKAPDIEKSRNAFYYNADFGLIKKHNASLVELCSPVNLGDASLRCSESFEYCYAKNIFFNFANLKHDKNGKKYRSDIIGKGDVGGRCKFHERKFKNLALDAYDGYLQSWAAEMKYFQRFPSFQLNDSYCDVIFDQPTIVIKLDAGINMYHHFCDFINLYLSQHLNGSFHQDVDIILWDTDASPYFDIFRETWLAFTTKPLIDLQDFDGKRVCFREVMFPVLARKVFGLYYNMPMPDYCRASGLVQAFSHHLIHRLQLKQNGPLREKLRVTYLVRSSQYRIIMNTNEIVKRLKADPQFSVTVAKYTLFVNIA
;
A
#
# COMPACT_ATOMS: atom_id res chain seq x y z
N MET A 1 -9.66 -74.92 -11.43
CA MET A 1 -10.46 -73.98 -10.63
C MET A 1 -9.61 -72.75 -10.42
N GLY A 2 -9.97 -71.63 -11.05
CA GLY A 2 -9.16 -70.40 -11.04
C GLY A 2 -9.28 -69.67 -9.70
N VAL A 3 -8.14 -69.34 -9.11
CA VAL A 3 -8.06 -68.50 -7.90
C VAL A 3 -7.88 -67.05 -8.36
N ASN A 4 -8.92 -66.24 -8.21
CA ASN A 4 -8.85 -64.80 -8.41
C ASN A 4 -8.18 -64.16 -7.18
N LEU A 5 -7.00 -63.58 -7.38
CA LEU A 5 -6.29 -62.81 -6.36
C LEU A 5 -6.74 -61.34 -6.44
N ASN A 6 -7.67 -60.92 -5.60
CA ASN A 6 -8.06 -59.51 -5.47
C ASN A 6 -6.99 -58.74 -4.68
N PHE A 7 -6.17 -57.95 -5.36
CA PHE A 7 -5.33 -56.95 -4.72
C PHE A 7 -6.18 -55.73 -4.34
N VAL A 8 -6.46 -55.56 -3.04
CA VAL A 8 -7.02 -54.33 -2.50
C VAL A 8 -5.86 -53.37 -2.26
N ILE A 9 -5.67 -52.42 -3.17
CA ILE A 9 -4.72 -51.31 -2.99
C ILE A 9 -5.38 -50.28 -2.07
N PHE A 10 -4.98 -50.25 -0.81
CA PHE A 10 -5.30 -49.15 0.10
C PHE A 10 -4.53 -47.91 -0.35
N PHE A 11 -5.19 -47.00 -1.08
CA PHE A 11 -4.70 -45.63 -1.21
C PHE A 11 -4.88 -44.93 0.14
N ALA A 12 -3.82 -44.92 0.95
CA ALA A 12 -3.71 -43.99 2.06
C ALA A 12 -3.62 -42.58 1.45
N VAL A 13 -4.76 -41.91 1.36
CA VAL A 13 -4.80 -40.48 1.04
C VAL A 13 -4.18 -39.76 2.25
N VAL A 14 -2.88 -39.49 2.15
CA VAL A 14 -2.22 -38.52 3.03
C VAL A 14 -2.81 -37.16 2.65
N VAL A 15 -3.88 -36.78 3.33
CA VAL A 15 -4.32 -35.39 3.36
C VAL A 15 -3.21 -34.65 4.07
N PHE A 16 -2.32 -34.02 3.30
CA PHE A 16 -1.53 -32.91 3.82
C PHE A 16 -2.55 -31.82 4.15
N VAL A 17 -3.01 -31.82 5.40
CA VAL A 17 -3.59 -30.63 6.00
C VAL A 17 -2.43 -29.64 6.03
N ASN A 18 -2.34 -28.81 5.01
CA ASN A 18 -1.45 -27.67 5.02
C ASN A 18 -2.09 -26.69 6.01
N CYS A 19 -1.88 -26.93 7.30
CA CYS A 19 -2.10 -25.92 8.33
C CYS A 19 -1.17 -24.78 7.96
N GLY A 20 -1.70 -23.74 7.30
CA GLY A 20 -0.97 -22.49 7.16
C GLY A 20 -0.49 -22.09 8.54
N ASN A 21 0.82 -21.84 8.68
CA ASN A 21 1.36 -21.40 9.96
C ASN A 21 0.69 -20.06 10.29
N ASP A 22 -0.01 -19.95 11.43
CA ASP A 22 -0.61 -18.71 11.95
C ASP A 22 0.40 -17.53 12.06
N PHE A 23 1.69 -17.82 11.90
CA PHE A 23 2.81 -16.89 11.97
C PHE A 23 3.51 -16.66 10.62
N ASP A 24 2.98 -17.13 9.49
CA ASP A 24 3.50 -16.74 8.18
C ASP A 24 2.94 -15.36 7.76
N PHE A 25 3.63 -14.31 8.22
CA PHE A 25 3.28 -12.94 7.88
C PHE A 25 3.75 -12.53 6.47
N ASN A 26 4.64 -13.34 5.87
CA ASN A 26 5.41 -13.02 4.67
C ASN A 26 6.04 -11.60 4.75
N LEU A 27 6.67 -11.30 5.90
CA LEU A 27 7.36 -10.04 6.15
C LEU A 27 8.88 -10.25 6.13
N PRO A 28 9.66 -9.22 5.74
CA PRO A 28 11.11 -9.28 5.91
C PRO A 28 11.46 -9.64 7.35
N ALA A 29 12.38 -10.58 7.56
CA ALA A 29 12.73 -11.07 8.89
C ALA A 29 13.08 -9.93 9.87
N GLN A 30 13.77 -8.90 9.38
CA GLN A 30 14.12 -7.70 10.16
C GLN A 30 12.93 -6.81 10.56
N HIS A 31 11.77 -6.94 9.90
CA HIS A 31 10.54 -6.21 10.23
C HIS A 31 9.68 -6.93 11.26
N VAL A 32 9.83 -8.25 11.40
CA VAL A 32 8.95 -9.09 12.23
C VAL A 32 8.91 -8.59 13.69
N LYS A 33 10.05 -8.24 14.30
CA LYS A 33 10.09 -7.70 15.67
C LYS A 33 9.26 -6.43 15.83
N TYR A 34 9.31 -5.52 14.85
CA TYR A 34 8.56 -4.26 14.88
C TYR A 34 7.07 -4.50 14.63
N PHE A 35 6.74 -5.47 13.77
CA PHE A 35 5.36 -5.92 13.55
C PHE A 35 4.77 -6.54 14.83
N LEU A 36 5.49 -7.45 15.47
CA LEU A 36 5.07 -8.09 16.72
C LEU A 36 4.95 -7.08 17.88
N PHE A 37 5.85 -6.10 17.96
CA PHE A 37 5.74 -5.02 18.96
C PHE A 37 4.42 -4.25 18.81
N ARG A 38 4.01 -3.98 17.56
CA ARG A 38 2.75 -3.29 17.26
C ARG A 38 1.50 -4.18 17.45
N ARG A 39 1.65 -5.50 17.35
CA ARG A 39 0.57 -6.50 17.47
C ARG A 39 0.78 -7.37 18.71
N PRO A 40 0.55 -6.81 19.92
CA PRO A 40 0.73 -7.56 21.16
C PRO A 40 -0.15 -8.81 21.22
N ASP A 41 -1.33 -8.78 20.60
CA ASP A 41 -2.24 -9.92 20.47
C ASP A 41 -1.62 -11.09 19.70
N ILE A 42 -0.86 -10.81 18.64
CA ILE A 42 -0.13 -11.82 17.87
C ILE A 42 1.14 -12.24 18.62
N ALA A 43 1.84 -11.28 19.23
CA ALA A 43 3.06 -11.55 19.99
C ALA A 43 2.79 -12.49 21.17
N GLU A 44 1.69 -12.31 21.91
CA GLU A 44 1.28 -13.18 23.01
C GLU A 44 0.97 -14.60 22.54
N LYS A 45 0.23 -14.75 21.43
CA LYS A 45 0.01 -16.05 20.80
C LYS A 45 1.31 -16.73 20.42
N CYS A 46 2.24 -16.00 19.80
CA CYS A 46 3.55 -16.53 19.42
C CYS A 46 4.42 -16.93 20.63
N ARG A 47 4.34 -16.20 21.76
CA ARG A 47 5.04 -16.58 23.00
C ARG A 47 4.49 -17.87 23.60
N ALA A 48 3.17 -18.06 23.55
CA ALA A 48 2.50 -19.24 24.06
C ALA A 48 2.72 -20.48 23.19
N ASP A 49 2.86 -20.29 21.88
CA ASP A 49 3.13 -21.38 20.94
C ASP A 49 4.63 -21.70 20.85
N LYS A 50 5.00 -22.90 21.29
CA LYS A 50 6.38 -23.43 21.19
C LYS A 50 6.84 -23.65 19.74
N ASN A 51 5.90 -23.80 18.81
CA ASN A 51 6.17 -23.97 17.38
C ASN A 51 6.25 -22.64 16.63
N CYS A 52 5.98 -21.50 17.27
CA CYS A 52 6.12 -20.20 16.60
C CYS A 52 7.59 -19.98 16.19
N PRO A 53 7.89 -19.76 14.90
CA PRO A 53 9.26 -19.55 14.42
C PRO A 53 9.90 -18.29 15.01
N TYR A 54 9.08 -17.37 15.53
CA TYR A 54 9.51 -16.12 16.14
C TYR A 54 9.40 -16.13 17.68
N ASN A 55 9.20 -17.28 18.33
CA ASN A 55 8.98 -17.34 19.77
C ASN A 55 10.08 -16.60 20.56
N LEU A 56 11.35 -16.90 20.28
CA LEU A 56 12.51 -16.24 20.93
C LEU A 56 12.52 -14.72 20.73
N MET A 57 12.14 -14.26 19.53
CA MET A 57 12.02 -12.83 19.22
C MET A 57 10.85 -12.20 19.98
N ALA A 58 9.71 -12.89 20.07
CA ALA A 58 8.53 -12.41 20.78
C ALA A 58 8.75 -12.29 22.30
N GLN A 59 9.63 -13.11 22.90
CA GLN A 59 10.00 -12.98 24.32
C GLN A 59 10.67 -11.64 24.64
N ASN A 60 11.43 -11.07 23.69
CA ASN A 60 12.25 -9.88 23.91
C ASN A 60 11.96 -8.80 22.85
N LEU A 61 10.78 -8.17 22.96
CA LEU A 61 10.39 -7.05 22.08
C LEU A 61 10.75 -5.70 22.70
N ASP A 62 11.97 -5.24 22.45
CA ASP A 62 12.47 -3.94 22.93
C ASP A 62 12.55 -2.86 21.83
N GLU A 63 12.24 -3.20 20.59
CA GLU A 63 12.30 -2.31 19.43
C GLU A 63 10.93 -2.08 18.78
N CYS A 64 10.74 -0.88 18.22
CA CYS A 64 9.46 -0.44 17.64
C CYS A 64 9.66 0.41 16.38
N TRP A 65 8.58 0.73 15.66
CA TRP A 65 8.70 1.64 14.52
C TRP A 65 8.95 3.09 14.96
N GLY A 66 8.36 3.52 16.08
CA GLY A 66 8.55 4.86 16.67
C GLY A 66 7.31 5.75 16.62
N TYR A 67 6.21 5.27 16.04
CA TYR A 67 4.94 5.97 15.96
C TYR A 67 3.89 5.40 16.93
N GLU A 68 4.17 4.27 17.57
CA GLU A 68 3.30 3.62 18.52
C GLU A 68 3.17 4.46 19.81
N PRO A 69 2.00 4.46 20.50
CA PRO A 69 1.79 5.30 21.69
C PRO A 69 2.81 5.06 22.81
N ASN A 70 3.23 3.81 23.00
CA ASN A 70 4.20 3.36 24.01
C ASN A 70 5.66 3.34 23.48
N CYS A 71 5.89 3.79 22.25
CA CYS A 71 7.22 3.81 21.66
C CYS A 71 7.40 5.00 20.72
N ASN A 72 7.84 6.12 21.29
CA ASN A 72 8.16 7.32 20.54
C ASN A 72 9.53 7.24 19.86
N PHE A 73 9.79 8.19 18.96
CA PHE A 73 11.08 8.36 18.30
C PHE A 73 12.23 8.50 19.30
N GLY A 74 13.07 7.46 19.40
CA GLY A 74 14.08 7.31 20.43
C GLY A 74 15.00 6.12 20.15
N LYS A 75 15.93 5.77 21.05
CA LYS A 75 16.97 4.75 20.79
C LYS A 75 16.41 3.38 20.33
N ARG A 76 15.18 3.05 20.76
CA ARG A 76 14.46 1.81 20.44
C ARG A 76 13.73 1.82 19.09
N SER A 77 13.56 3.00 18.47
CA SER A 77 12.78 3.13 17.24
C SER A 77 13.63 2.89 15.99
N TYR A 78 13.05 2.24 14.98
CA TYR A 78 13.71 1.90 13.72
C TYR A 78 14.43 3.11 13.10
N SER A 79 13.72 4.20 12.84
CA SER A 79 14.28 5.38 12.17
C SER A 79 15.35 6.10 12.99
N ARG A 80 15.41 5.92 14.32
CA ARG A 80 16.47 6.56 15.12
C ARG A 80 17.85 5.97 14.80
N LYS A 81 17.87 4.69 14.45
CA LYS A 81 19.06 3.94 14.05
C LYS A 81 19.44 4.21 12.59
N THR A 82 18.44 4.48 11.74
CA THR A 82 18.65 4.70 10.30
C THR A 82 18.99 6.14 9.92
N ILE A 83 18.29 7.13 10.49
CA ILE A 83 18.45 8.55 10.12
C ILE A 83 19.87 9.03 10.46
N LYS A 84 20.54 9.61 9.46
CA LYS A 84 21.89 10.18 9.58
C LYS A 84 21.82 11.68 9.35
N CYS A 85 22.31 12.45 10.31
CA CYS A 85 22.37 13.91 10.22
C CYS A 85 23.81 14.41 10.21
N SER A 86 24.06 15.46 9.44
CA SER A 86 25.36 16.11 9.31
C SER A 86 25.73 16.88 10.57
N LYS A 87 27.02 16.87 10.93
CA LYS A 87 27.57 17.74 11.98
C LYS A 87 27.45 19.24 11.67
N LYS A 88 27.15 19.60 10.41
CA LYS A 88 26.89 20.98 9.98
C LYS A 88 25.48 21.47 10.33
N ALA A 89 24.59 20.60 10.81
CA ALA A 89 23.27 21.02 11.25
C ALA A 89 23.40 22.00 12.42
N PRO A 90 22.67 23.14 12.42
CA PRO A 90 22.68 24.08 13.55
C PRO A 90 22.29 23.42 14.87
N ASP A 91 21.32 22.50 14.81
CA ASP A 91 20.91 21.62 15.90
C ASP A 91 20.62 20.23 15.33
N ILE A 92 21.49 19.28 15.63
CA ILE A 92 21.40 17.91 15.11
C ILE A 92 20.11 17.22 15.58
N GLU A 93 19.68 17.41 16.82
CA GLU A 93 18.47 16.76 17.35
C GLU A 93 17.21 17.37 16.75
N LYS A 94 17.15 18.69 16.66
CA LYS A 94 16.02 19.38 16.03
C LYS A 94 15.90 19.02 14.55
N SER A 95 17.00 19.04 13.80
CA SER A 95 17.01 18.61 12.38
C SER A 95 16.58 17.16 12.24
N ARG A 96 17.04 16.27 13.12
CA ARG A 96 16.64 14.86 13.12
C ARG A 96 15.16 14.65 13.43
N ASN A 97 14.62 15.37 14.41
CA ASN A 97 13.19 15.33 14.73
C ASN A 97 12.34 15.87 13.57
N ALA A 98 12.75 16.99 12.96
CA ALA A 98 12.08 17.53 11.79
C ALA A 98 12.06 16.51 10.64
N PHE A 99 13.21 15.86 10.36
CA PHE A 99 13.30 14.79 9.37
C PHE A 99 12.35 13.63 9.67
N TYR A 100 12.32 13.16 10.92
CA TYR A 100 11.43 12.08 11.33
C TYR A 100 9.94 12.40 11.09
N TYR A 101 9.50 13.61 11.43
CA TYR A 101 8.10 14.01 11.32
C TYR A 101 7.68 14.45 9.91
N ASN A 102 8.61 14.83 9.04
CA ASN A 102 8.31 15.38 7.72
C ASN A 102 8.66 14.42 6.58
N ALA A 103 9.56 13.45 6.80
CA ALA A 103 10.10 12.58 5.75
C ALA A 103 10.28 11.10 6.16
N ASP A 104 9.67 10.67 7.26
CA ASP A 104 9.82 9.32 7.82
C ASP A 104 8.52 8.86 8.53
N PHE A 105 8.61 7.78 9.30
CA PHE A 105 7.52 7.17 10.07
C PHE A 105 6.77 8.12 11.01
N GLY A 106 7.31 9.30 11.35
CA GLY A 106 6.59 10.32 12.11
C GLY A 106 5.35 10.85 11.38
N LEU A 107 5.28 10.71 10.06
CA LEU A 107 4.08 11.02 9.27
C LEU A 107 2.87 10.18 9.70
N ILE A 108 3.07 8.90 10.07
CA ILE A 108 1.99 8.03 10.57
C ILE A 108 1.37 8.62 11.82
N LYS A 109 2.19 9.19 12.73
CA LYS A 109 1.69 9.82 13.96
C LYS A 109 0.85 11.06 13.65
N LYS A 110 1.25 11.86 12.66
CA LYS A 110 0.46 13.02 12.19
C LYS A 110 -0.88 12.58 11.62
N HIS A 111 -0.90 11.56 10.74
CA HIS A 111 -2.13 11.03 10.18
C HIS A 111 -3.04 10.42 11.25
N ASN A 112 -2.51 9.60 12.16
CA ASN A 112 -3.29 9.02 13.25
C ASN A 112 -3.91 10.09 14.17
N ALA A 113 -3.17 11.16 14.45
CA ALA A 113 -3.68 12.27 15.26
C ALA A 113 -4.80 13.06 14.58
N SER A 114 -4.84 13.08 13.24
CA SER A 114 -5.87 13.77 12.46
C SER A 114 -7.06 12.88 12.07
N LEU A 115 -7.11 11.61 12.49
CA LEU A 115 -8.23 10.73 12.19
C LEU A 115 -9.48 11.12 12.97
N VAL A 116 -10.52 11.54 12.25
CA VAL A 116 -11.83 11.88 12.77
C VAL A 116 -12.82 10.77 12.45
N GLU A 117 -13.56 10.32 13.46
CA GLU A 117 -14.71 9.44 13.25
C GLU A 117 -15.93 10.24 12.79
N LEU A 118 -16.39 9.95 11.57
CA LEU A 118 -17.48 10.64 10.87
C LEU A 118 -18.79 9.83 10.93
N CYS A 119 -18.68 8.51 11.09
CA CYS A 119 -19.80 7.58 11.15
C CYS A 119 -19.39 6.45 12.11
N SER A 120 -20.14 6.28 13.20
CA SER A 120 -19.88 5.24 14.21
C SER A 120 -20.94 4.12 14.12
N PRO A 121 -20.55 2.85 14.20
CA PRO A 121 -21.50 1.74 14.21
C PRO A 121 -22.34 1.79 15.49
N VAL A 122 -23.65 1.51 15.38
CA VAL A 122 -24.55 1.40 16.54
C VAL A 122 -24.72 -0.07 16.93
N ASN A 123 -24.87 -0.93 15.93
CA ASN A 123 -24.99 -2.38 16.07
C ASN A 123 -23.85 -3.11 15.35
N LEU A 124 -23.68 -4.40 15.62
CA LEU A 124 -22.78 -5.24 14.85
C LEU A 124 -23.22 -5.27 13.37
N GLY A 125 -22.28 -5.07 12.46
CA GLY A 125 -22.56 -5.01 11.01
C GLY A 125 -23.00 -3.63 10.51
N ASP A 126 -23.15 -2.63 11.39
CA ASP A 126 -23.36 -1.24 10.96
C ASP A 126 -22.11 -0.65 10.32
N ALA A 127 -22.33 0.44 9.58
CA ALA A 127 -21.29 1.16 8.88
C ALA A 127 -20.38 1.93 9.84
N SER A 128 -19.12 2.09 9.45
CA SER A 128 -18.19 3.02 10.08
C SER A 128 -17.42 3.79 9.01
N LEU A 129 -17.08 5.05 9.30
CA LEU A 129 -16.20 5.87 8.47
C LEU A 129 -15.30 6.71 9.36
N ARG A 130 -14.00 6.58 9.13
CA ARG A 130 -12.97 7.43 9.74
C ARG A 130 -12.09 8.00 8.63
N CYS A 131 -11.87 9.30 8.65
CA CYS A 131 -11.02 9.98 7.68
C CYS A 131 -10.05 10.93 8.38
N SER A 132 -8.90 11.19 7.77
CA SER A 132 -8.02 12.28 8.19
C SER A 132 -8.67 13.65 7.93
N GLU A 133 -8.19 14.69 8.61
CA GLU A 133 -8.77 16.06 8.54
C GLU A 133 -8.90 16.68 7.14
N SER A 134 -8.20 16.16 6.13
CA SER A 134 -8.31 16.62 4.74
C SER A 134 -8.69 15.51 3.76
N PHE A 135 -9.31 14.42 4.25
CA PHE A 135 -9.71 13.24 3.48
C PHE A 135 -8.56 12.59 2.68
N GLU A 136 -7.33 12.72 3.17
CA GLU A 136 -6.17 12.14 2.50
C GLU A 136 -6.12 10.63 2.70
N TYR A 137 -6.60 10.17 3.85
CA TYR A 137 -6.74 8.77 4.19
C TYR A 137 -8.13 8.57 4.76
N CYS A 138 -8.84 7.55 4.28
CA CYS A 138 -10.09 7.11 4.87
C CYS A 138 -10.10 5.60 5.04
N TYR A 139 -10.81 5.15 6.06
CA TYR A 139 -11.07 3.75 6.31
C TYR A 139 -12.53 3.57 6.71
N ALA A 140 -13.19 2.61 6.08
CA ALA A 140 -14.61 2.37 6.27
C ALA A 140 -14.93 0.88 6.39
N LYS A 141 -16.04 0.59 7.06
CA LYS A 141 -16.63 -0.74 7.12
C LYS A 141 -18.10 -0.68 6.78
N ASN A 142 -18.59 -1.72 6.13
CA ASN A 142 -19.98 -1.91 5.75
C ASN A 142 -20.61 -0.67 5.07
N ILE A 143 -19.96 -0.17 4.01
CA ILE A 143 -20.47 0.97 3.23
C ILE A 143 -20.78 0.55 1.79
N PHE A 144 -21.51 1.39 1.07
CA PHE A 144 -21.73 1.22 -0.36
C PHE A 144 -21.30 2.45 -1.15
N PHE A 145 -20.99 2.21 -2.42
CA PHE A 145 -20.88 3.20 -3.49
C PHE A 145 -21.84 2.81 -4.62
N ASN A 146 -22.52 3.80 -5.20
CA ASN A 146 -23.41 3.65 -6.34
C ASN A 146 -22.77 4.30 -7.57
N PHE A 147 -22.42 3.48 -8.55
CA PHE A 147 -21.71 3.91 -9.75
C PHE A 147 -22.64 4.12 -10.96
N ALA A 148 -23.90 4.50 -10.72
CA ALA A 148 -24.86 4.84 -11.76
C ALA A 148 -24.38 5.96 -12.71
N ASN A 149 -23.51 6.84 -12.21
CA ASN A 149 -22.95 7.97 -12.95
C ASN A 149 -21.52 7.74 -13.48
N LEU A 150 -20.94 6.54 -13.28
CA LEU A 150 -19.56 6.27 -13.68
C LEU A 150 -19.36 6.37 -15.19
N LYS A 151 -20.33 5.95 -16.03
CA LYS A 151 -20.39 6.14 -17.49
C LYS A 151 -19.03 6.39 -18.16
N HIS A 152 -18.47 5.33 -18.74
CA HIS A 152 -17.18 5.31 -19.43
C HIS A 152 -16.83 6.61 -20.16
N ASP A 153 -15.71 7.24 -19.78
CA ASP A 153 -15.20 8.40 -20.51
C ASP A 153 -14.35 7.94 -21.71
N LYS A 154 -14.97 7.92 -22.89
CA LYS A 154 -14.28 7.58 -24.14
C LYS A 154 -13.25 8.64 -24.58
N ASN A 155 -13.22 9.80 -23.93
CA ASN A 155 -12.24 10.86 -24.20
C ASN A 155 -11.02 10.80 -23.28
N GLY A 156 -10.89 9.75 -22.45
CA GLY A 156 -9.70 9.52 -21.62
C GLY A 156 -9.59 10.42 -20.39
N LYS A 157 -10.71 10.98 -19.91
CA LYS A 157 -10.68 11.81 -18.71
C LYS A 157 -10.56 10.95 -17.45
N LYS A 158 -9.41 11.03 -16.80
CA LYS A 158 -9.13 10.35 -15.52
C LYS A 158 -9.71 11.12 -14.33
N TYR A 159 -9.97 10.38 -13.25
CA TYR A 159 -10.36 10.89 -11.93
C TYR A 159 -11.51 11.89 -11.93
N ARG A 160 -12.57 11.65 -12.72
CA ARG A 160 -13.72 12.56 -12.71
C ARG A 160 -14.38 12.59 -11.33
N SER A 161 -14.69 13.79 -10.85
CA SER A 161 -15.32 14.04 -9.55
C SER A 161 -16.85 14.03 -9.58
N ASP A 162 -17.45 13.81 -10.75
CA ASP A 162 -18.91 13.80 -10.98
C ASP A 162 -19.54 12.41 -10.90
N ILE A 163 -18.74 11.36 -10.68
CA ILE A 163 -19.20 9.96 -10.70
C ILE A 163 -19.90 9.55 -9.41
N ILE A 164 -19.62 10.24 -8.30
CA ILE A 164 -20.29 10.04 -7.00
C ILE A 164 -21.03 11.32 -6.65
N GLY A 165 -22.34 11.23 -6.45
CA GLY A 165 -23.19 12.35 -6.04
C GLY A 165 -23.91 12.13 -4.71
N LYS A 166 -24.83 13.04 -4.41
CA LYS A 166 -25.72 12.93 -3.26
C LYS A 166 -26.56 11.66 -3.37
N GLY A 167 -26.46 10.79 -2.37
CA GLY A 167 -27.18 9.52 -2.34
C GLY A 167 -26.35 8.32 -2.80
N ASP A 168 -25.17 8.56 -3.37
CA ASP A 168 -24.38 7.50 -4.01
C ASP A 168 -23.36 6.84 -3.07
N VAL A 169 -23.14 7.38 -1.88
CA VAL A 169 -22.20 6.81 -0.92
C VAL A 169 -22.73 6.93 0.50
N GLY A 170 -22.63 5.83 1.25
CA GLY A 170 -23.10 5.84 2.64
C GLY A 170 -23.21 4.47 3.29
N GLY A 171 -23.93 4.46 4.41
CA GLY A 171 -24.23 3.25 5.16
C GLY A 171 -25.11 3.54 6.38
N ARG A 172 -25.44 2.49 7.13
CA ARG A 172 -26.26 2.60 8.34
C ARG A 172 -25.38 2.84 9.56
N CYS A 173 -25.41 4.04 10.15
CA CYS A 173 -24.61 4.37 11.32
C CYS A 173 -25.12 5.59 12.10
N LYS A 174 -24.46 5.90 13.22
CA LYS A 174 -24.55 7.20 13.89
C LYS A 174 -23.63 8.19 13.16
N PHE A 175 -24.22 9.04 12.34
CA PHE A 175 -23.50 10.04 11.53
C PHE A 175 -23.21 11.33 12.31
N HIS A 176 -21.96 11.81 12.25
CA HIS A 176 -21.50 13.02 12.96
C HIS A 176 -21.53 14.24 12.04
N GLU A 177 -22.72 14.70 11.69
CA GLU A 177 -22.93 15.74 10.66
C GLU A 177 -22.11 17.02 10.87
N ARG A 178 -22.00 17.52 12.12
CA ARG A 178 -21.20 18.72 12.42
C ARG A 178 -19.71 18.50 12.14
N LYS A 179 -19.16 17.35 12.53
CA LYS A 179 -17.74 17.02 12.26
C LYS A 179 -17.51 16.89 10.76
N PHE A 180 -18.42 16.21 10.07
CA PHE A 180 -18.36 16.03 8.63
C PHE A 180 -18.39 17.35 7.86
N LYS A 181 -19.34 18.24 8.18
CA LYS A 181 -19.45 19.56 7.54
C LYS A 181 -18.18 20.38 7.72
N ASN A 182 -17.64 20.43 8.94
CA ASN A 182 -16.39 21.14 9.20
C ASN A 182 -15.24 20.57 8.35
N LEU A 183 -15.09 19.24 8.32
CA LEU A 183 -14.04 18.59 7.54
C LEU A 183 -14.18 18.85 6.04
N ALA A 184 -15.39 18.74 5.51
CA ALA A 184 -15.66 18.88 4.09
C ALA A 184 -15.46 20.32 3.60
N LEU A 185 -15.69 21.32 4.46
CA LEU A 185 -15.42 22.74 4.14
C LEU A 185 -13.92 23.03 3.99
N ASP A 186 -13.08 22.39 4.80
CA ASP A 186 -11.63 22.59 4.81
C ASP A 186 -10.89 21.66 3.81
N ALA A 187 -11.62 20.72 3.21
CA ALA A 187 -11.02 19.70 2.36
C ALA A 187 -10.62 20.26 0.99
N TYR A 188 -9.37 19.99 0.59
CA TYR A 188 -8.88 20.33 -0.72
C TYR A 188 -9.43 19.37 -1.79
N ASP A 189 -10.16 19.88 -2.79
CA ASP A 189 -10.77 19.07 -3.87
C ASP A 189 -9.78 18.81 -5.02
N GLY A 190 -8.63 18.20 -4.69
CA GLY A 190 -7.59 17.82 -5.66
C GLY A 190 -7.58 16.33 -5.91
N TYR A 191 -7.76 15.91 -7.17
CA TYR A 191 -8.00 14.51 -7.54
C TYR A 191 -6.96 13.50 -7.02
N LEU A 192 -5.65 13.80 -7.08
CA LEU A 192 -4.57 12.97 -6.50
C LEU A 192 -4.06 13.47 -5.14
N GLN A 193 -4.79 14.38 -4.50
CA GLN A 193 -4.41 14.99 -3.23
C GLN A 193 -5.31 14.57 -2.08
N SER A 194 -6.59 14.31 -2.35
CA SER A 194 -7.56 13.84 -1.37
C SER A 194 -8.65 12.94 -1.96
N TRP A 195 -9.44 12.33 -1.07
CA TRP A 195 -10.69 11.63 -1.33
C TRP A 195 -11.92 12.48 -1.06
N ALA A 196 -11.74 13.80 -0.92
CA ALA A 196 -12.83 14.70 -0.55
C ALA A 196 -13.94 14.71 -1.60
N ALA A 197 -13.60 14.66 -2.89
CA ALA A 197 -14.54 14.63 -4.00
C ALA A 197 -15.54 13.47 -3.88
N GLU A 198 -15.03 12.29 -3.51
CA GLU A 198 -15.80 11.07 -3.38
C GLU A 198 -16.55 11.01 -2.04
N MET A 199 -15.93 11.54 -0.97
CA MET A 199 -16.46 11.40 0.40
C MET A 199 -17.41 12.52 0.80
N LYS A 200 -17.38 13.70 0.16
CA LYS A 200 -18.22 14.86 0.51
C LYS A 200 -19.72 14.60 0.41
N TYR A 201 -20.12 13.52 -0.27
CA TYR A 201 -21.51 13.09 -0.40
C TYR A 201 -21.92 11.97 0.56
N PHE A 202 -21.04 11.51 1.45
CA PHE A 202 -21.34 10.45 2.41
C PHE A 202 -22.54 10.79 3.28
N GLN A 203 -23.54 9.88 3.31
CA GLN A 203 -24.78 10.07 4.04
C GLN A 203 -25.21 8.83 4.83
N ARG A 204 -26.09 9.05 5.80
CA ARG A 204 -26.70 7.96 6.59
C ARG A 204 -27.88 7.36 5.84
N PHE A 205 -27.91 6.03 5.77
CA PHE A 205 -29.02 5.25 5.23
C PHE A 205 -29.58 4.30 6.29
N PRO A 206 -30.67 4.66 7.00
CA PRO A 206 -31.23 3.83 8.07
C PRO A 206 -31.66 2.43 7.63
N SER A 207 -32.12 2.29 6.38
CA SER A 207 -32.58 1.02 5.78
C SER A 207 -31.47 0.20 5.14
N PHE A 208 -30.23 0.70 5.09
CA PHE A 208 -29.13 -0.01 4.45
C PHE A 208 -28.86 -1.36 5.13
N GLN A 209 -28.68 -2.39 4.30
CA GLN A 209 -28.26 -3.72 4.69
C GLN A 209 -27.20 -4.18 3.68
N LEU A 210 -26.09 -4.73 4.17
CA LEU A 210 -25.03 -5.24 3.32
C LEU A 210 -25.35 -6.70 2.95
N ASN A 211 -26.10 -6.88 1.87
CA ASN A 211 -26.51 -8.17 1.31
C ASN A 211 -26.84 -8.04 -0.19
N ASP A 212 -27.08 -9.17 -0.85
CA ASP A 212 -27.33 -9.26 -2.29
C ASP A 212 -28.64 -8.59 -2.74
N SER A 213 -29.54 -8.26 -1.81
CA SER A 213 -30.76 -7.52 -2.13
C SER A 213 -30.51 -6.02 -2.31
N TYR A 214 -29.45 -5.49 -1.70
CA TYR A 214 -29.09 -4.08 -1.79
C TYR A 214 -27.91 -3.83 -2.74
N CYS A 215 -26.98 -4.78 -2.84
CA CYS A 215 -25.69 -4.64 -3.50
C CYS A 215 -25.61 -5.56 -4.73
N ASP A 216 -25.16 -5.03 -5.86
CA ASP A 216 -24.90 -5.84 -7.06
C ASP A 216 -23.54 -6.56 -6.97
N VAL A 217 -22.60 -5.96 -6.22
CA VAL A 217 -21.27 -6.51 -5.96
C VAL A 217 -20.95 -6.33 -4.48
N ILE A 218 -20.48 -7.40 -3.83
CA ILE A 218 -20.03 -7.36 -2.44
C ILE A 218 -18.57 -7.79 -2.39
N PHE A 219 -17.73 -6.91 -1.85
CA PHE A 219 -16.36 -7.22 -1.46
C PHE A 219 -16.34 -7.67 0.00
N ASP A 220 -16.26 -9.00 0.19
CA ASP A 220 -16.16 -9.59 1.53
C ASP A 220 -14.75 -9.52 2.13
N GLN A 221 -13.72 -9.47 1.27
CA GLN A 221 -12.33 -9.33 1.69
C GLN A 221 -11.94 -7.85 1.85
N PRO A 222 -10.89 -7.54 2.64
CA PRO A 222 -10.39 -6.18 2.75
C PRO A 222 -10.03 -5.61 1.38
N THR A 223 -10.57 -4.45 1.06
CA THR A 223 -10.39 -3.80 -0.24
C THR A 223 -9.58 -2.51 -0.11
N ILE A 224 -8.74 -2.24 -1.10
CA ILE A 224 -7.96 -1.01 -1.22
C ILE A 224 -8.42 -0.32 -2.49
N VAL A 225 -8.89 0.92 -2.38
CA VAL A 225 -9.27 1.74 -3.54
C VAL A 225 -8.21 2.81 -3.70
N ILE A 226 -7.53 2.87 -4.84
CA ILE A 226 -6.37 3.75 -5.03
C ILE A 226 -6.45 4.54 -6.34
N LYS A 227 -6.10 5.82 -6.29
CA LYS A 227 -5.87 6.68 -7.46
C LYS A 227 -4.36 6.70 -7.76
N LEU A 228 -3.97 6.52 -9.02
CA LEU A 228 -2.58 6.38 -9.42
C LEU A 228 -2.01 7.67 -10.02
N ASP A 229 -0.74 7.96 -9.79
CA ASP A 229 -0.11 9.12 -10.41
C ASP A 229 0.19 8.89 -11.90
N ALA A 230 1.29 8.20 -12.21
CA ALA A 230 1.68 7.90 -13.58
C ALA A 230 2.54 6.64 -13.66
N GLY A 231 1.94 5.54 -14.14
CA GLY A 231 2.58 4.22 -14.27
C GLY A 231 3.76 4.15 -15.24
N ILE A 232 3.94 5.14 -16.12
CA ILE A 232 5.03 5.14 -17.11
C ILE A 232 6.36 5.72 -16.58
N ASN A 233 6.38 6.23 -15.35
CA ASN A 233 7.55 6.87 -14.76
C ASN A 233 7.79 6.37 -13.34
N MET A 234 8.99 5.81 -13.12
CA MET A 234 9.37 5.23 -11.83
C MET A 234 9.22 6.21 -10.67
N TYR A 235 9.65 7.46 -10.85
CA TYR A 235 9.56 8.47 -9.79
C TYR A 235 8.12 8.76 -9.40
N HIS A 236 7.22 8.89 -10.38
CA HIS A 236 5.79 9.11 -10.13
C HIS A 236 5.12 7.88 -9.52
N HIS A 237 5.26 6.71 -10.13
CA HIS A 237 4.50 5.54 -9.69
C HIS A 237 4.96 4.99 -8.33
N PHE A 238 6.26 5.11 -7.99
CA PHE A 238 6.72 4.70 -6.66
C PHE A 238 6.21 5.62 -5.54
N CYS A 239 5.69 6.82 -5.86
CA CYS A 239 4.93 7.61 -4.90
C CYS A 239 3.66 6.87 -4.47
N ASP A 240 2.97 6.20 -5.40
CA ASP A 240 1.74 5.46 -5.12
C ASP A 240 2.04 4.31 -4.14
N PHE A 241 3.06 3.50 -4.46
CA PHE A 241 3.42 2.33 -3.64
C PHE A 241 3.93 2.70 -2.25
N ILE A 242 4.76 3.73 -2.12
CA ILE A 242 5.27 4.10 -0.79
C ILE A 242 4.17 4.73 0.08
N ASN A 243 3.23 5.48 -0.50
CA ASN A 243 2.09 6.00 0.23
C ASN A 243 1.08 4.90 0.58
N LEU A 244 0.93 3.88 -0.28
CA LEU A 244 0.18 2.67 0.06
C LEU A 244 0.82 1.92 1.23
N TYR A 245 2.14 1.72 1.21
CA TYR A 245 2.87 1.11 2.30
C TYR A 245 2.75 1.91 3.62
N LEU A 246 2.85 3.25 3.55
CA LEU A 246 2.56 4.14 4.68
C LEU A 246 1.13 3.94 5.21
N SER A 247 0.16 3.76 4.31
CA SER A 247 -1.26 3.58 4.65
C SER A 247 -1.53 2.22 5.31
N GLN A 248 -0.84 1.15 4.90
CA GLN A 248 -0.86 -0.14 5.60
C GLN A 248 -0.30 -0.03 7.03
N HIS A 249 0.63 0.90 7.27
CA HIS A 249 1.04 1.22 8.63
C HIS A 249 -0.02 1.96 9.45
N LEU A 250 -1.03 2.62 8.86
CA LEU A 250 -2.10 3.28 9.62
C LEU A 250 -3.08 2.27 10.22
N ASN A 251 -3.58 1.32 9.43
CA ASN A 251 -4.54 0.30 9.88
C ASN A 251 -3.91 -1.05 10.26
N GLY A 252 -2.65 -1.30 9.90
CA GLY A 252 -1.95 -2.56 10.17
C GLY A 252 -2.22 -3.68 9.15
N SER A 253 -2.81 -3.37 8.00
CA SER A 253 -3.12 -4.36 6.97
C SER A 253 -1.91 -4.66 6.08
N PHE A 254 -1.16 -5.71 6.39
CA PHE A 254 -0.01 -6.16 5.57
C PHE A 254 -0.28 -7.49 4.83
N HIS A 255 -1.50 -8.01 4.89
CA HIS A 255 -1.89 -9.22 4.17
C HIS A 255 -1.94 -8.94 2.67
N GLN A 256 -1.65 -9.96 1.85
CA GLN A 256 -1.75 -9.88 0.38
C GLN A 256 -3.02 -10.52 -0.18
N ASP A 257 -3.88 -11.06 0.67
CA ASP A 257 -5.23 -11.48 0.29
C ASP A 257 -6.18 -10.29 0.42
N VAL A 258 -6.01 -9.32 -0.48
CA VAL A 258 -6.76 -8.06 -0.49
C VAL A 258 -7.12 -7.70 -1.93
N ASP A 259 -8.32 -7.15 -2.12
CA ASP A 259 -8.73 -6.63 -3.42
C ASP A 259 -8.15 -5.24 -3.62
N ILE A 260 -7.65 -4.94 -4.82
CA ILE A 260 -7.16 -3.60 -5.17
C ILE A 260 -7.97 -3.09 -6.37
N ILE A 261 -8.73 -2.02 -6.14
CA ILE A 261 -9.49 -1.31 -7.16
C ILE A 261 -8.70 -0.07 -7.57
N LEU A 262 -8.46 0.04 -8.87
CA LEU A 262 -7.85 1.20 -9.49
C LEU A 262 -8.95 2.21 -9.81
N TRP A 263 -8.96 3.33 -9.08
CA TRP A 263 -9.94 4.41 -9.26
C TRP A 263 -9.60 5.25 -10.50
N ASP A 264 -9.71 4.68 -11.69
CA ASP A 264 -9.51 5.37 -12.97
C ASP A 264 -10.82 5.42 -13.77
N THR A 265 -11.22 6.61 -14.20
CA THR A 265 -12.46 6.84 -14.97
C THR A 265 -12.24 6.86 -16.48
N ASP A 266 -10.98 6.81 -16.91
CA ASP A 266 -10.63 6.58 -18.31
C ASP A 266 -11.09 5.17 -18.73
N ALA A 267 -11.68 5.06 -19.92
CA ALA A 267 -12.12 3.80 -20.50
C ALA A 267 -10.95 2.88 -20.91
N SER A 268 -9.73 3.40 -20.96
CA SER A 268 -8.53 2.63 -21.32
C SER A 268 -8.18 1.63 -20.20
N PRO A 269 -7.88 0.36 -20.53
CA PRO A 269 -7.42 -0.62 -19.54
C PRO A 269 -6.17 -0.14 -18.81
N TYR A 270 -6.01 -0.55 -17.55
CA TYR A 270 -4.81 -0.24 -16.79
C TYR A 270 -3.55 -0.79 -17.47
N PHE A 271 -2.55 0.09 -17.63
CA PHE A 271 -1.25 -0.26 -18.17
C PHE A 271 -0.12 0.43 -17.39
N ASP A 272 0.92 -0.33 -17.07
CA ASP A 272 2.05 0.11 -16.26
C ASP A 272 3.31 -0.72 -16.53
N ILE A 273 4.47 -0.07 -16.57
CA ILE A 273 5.77 -0.73 -16.79
C ILE A 273 6.40 -1.28 -15.50
N PHE A 274 5.80 -1.00 -14.34
CA PHE A 274 6.17 -1.48 -13.01
C PHE A 274 5.03 -2.27 -12.36
N ARG A 275 4.06 -2.76 -13.14
CA ARG A 275 2.89 -3.51 -12.66
C ARG A 275 3.26 -4.68 -11.73
N GLU A 276 4.42 -5.30 -11.92
CA GLU A 276 4.91 -6.42 -11.11
C GLU A 276 5.10 -6.00 -9.63
N THR A 277 5.25 -4.70 -9.35
CA THR A 277 5.35 -4.17 -7.98
C THR A 277 4.06 -4.38 -7.19
N TRP A 278 2.89 -4.50 -7.84
CA TRP A 278 1.63 -4.83 -7.17
C TRP A 278 1.65 -6.19 -6.46
N LEU A 279 2.49 -7.13 -6.94
CA LEU A 279 2.70 -8.42 -6.29
C LEU A 279 3.27 -8.27 -4.87
N ALA A 280 3.80 -7.11 -4.50
CA ALA A 280 4.19 -6.84 -3.11
C ALA A 280 2.99 -6.61 -2.17
N PHE A 281 1.85 -6.21 -2.71
CA PHE A 281 0.68 -5.74 -1.97
C PHE A 281 -0.53 -6.66 -2.08
N THR A 282 -0.70 -7.35 -3.20
CA THR A 282 -1.78 -8.31 -3.41
C THR A 282 -1.33 -9.53 -4.21
N THR A 283 -1.98 -10.66 -3.96
CA THR A 283 -1.89 -11.88 -4.79
C THR A 283 -3.05 -12.00 -5.79
N LYS A 284 -4.03 -11.09 -5.71
CA LYS A 284 -5.20 -11.06 -6.57
C LYS A 284 -4.97 -10.17 -7.81
N PRO A 285 -5.74 -10.39 -8.89
CA PRO A 285 -5.79 -9.45 -10.00
C PRO A 285 -6.20 -8.05 -9.56
N LEU A 286 -5.68 -7.03 -10.24
CA LEU A 286 -6.17 -5.65 -10.08
C LEU A 286 -7.56 -5.53 -10.72
N ILE A 287 -8.40 -4.68 -10.14
CA ILE A 287 -9.78 -4.49 -10.59
C ILE A 287 -9.91 -3.07 -11.13
N ASP A 288 -10.41 -2.94 -12.34
CA ASP A 288 -10.65 -1.65 -12.97
C ASP A 288 -12.00 -1.08 -12.48
N LEU A 289 -12.05 0.22 -12.18
CA LEU A 289 -13.28 0.87 -11.71
C LEU A 289 -14.46 0.68 -12.68
N GLN A 290 -14.15 0.57 -13.97
CA GLN A 290 -15.09 0.35 -15.06
C GLN A 290 -15.96 -0.90 -14.90
N ASP A 291 -15.45 -1.93 -14.22
CA ASP A 291 -16.20 -3.17 -13.95
C ASP A 291 -17.46 -2.92 -13.11
N PHE A 292 -17.58 -1.74 -12.50
CA PHE A 292 -18.70 -1.32 -11.67
C PHE A 292 -19.67 -0.34 -12.35
N ASP A 293 -19.54 -0.07 -13.66
CA ASP A 293 -20.44 0.86 -14.34
C ASP A 293 -21.92 0.45 -14.15
N GLY A 294 -22.72 1.38 -13.63
CA GLY A 294 -24.13 1.15 -13.34
C GLY A 294 -24.43 0.32 -12.09
N LYS A 295 -23.43 -0.13 -11.32
CA LYS A 295 -23.61 -1.04 -10.18
C LYS A 295 -23.56 -0.35 -8.83
N ARG A 296 -24.26 -0.91 -7.86
CA ARG A 296 -24.05 -0.63 -6.43
C ARG A 296 -23.07 -1.63 -5.84
N VAL A 297 -21.93 -1.12 -5.42
CA VAL A 297 -20.82 -1.90 -4.86
C VAL A 297 -20.77 -1.69 -3.35
N CYS A 298 -20.70 -2.78 -2.61
CA CYS A 298 -20.64 -2.77 -1.16
C CYS A 298 -19.32 -3.35 -0.65
N PHE A 299 -18.80 -2.77 0.42
CA PHE A 299 -17.52 -3.16 1.02
C PHE A 299 -17.73 -3.55 2.47
N ARG A 300 -17.32 -4.76 2.85
CA ARG A 300 -17.19 -5.13 4.28
C ARG A 300 -16.13 -4.27 4.96
N GLU A 301 -15.02 -4.08 4.28
CA GLU A 301 -13.88 -3.30 4.74
C GLU A 301 -13.18 -2.66 3.54
N VAL A 302 -12.97 -1.34 3.57
CA VAL A 302 -12.29 -0.61 2.51
C VAL A 302 -11.37 0.47 3.04
N MET A 303 -10.16 0.53 2.48
CA MET A 303 -9.16 1.56 2.74
C MET A 303 -8.97 2.43 1.50
N PHE A 304 -8.99 3.74 1.73
CA PHE A 304 -8.61 4.79 0.79
C PHE A 304 -7.26 5.35 1.27
N PRO A 305 -6.15 4.96 0.65
CA PRO A 305 -4.80 5.28 1.13
C PRO A 305 -4.48 6.77 0.94
N VAL A 306 -3.43 7.21 1.63
CA VAL A 306 -2.77 8.50 1.36
C VAL A 306 -2.38 8.57 -0.11
N LEU A 307 -2.63 9.70 -0.76
CA LEU A 307 -2.40 9.88 -2.19
C LEU A 307 -1.05 10.56 -2.49
N ALA A 308 -0.47 10.23 -3.64
CA ALA A 308 0.88 10.60 -4.05
C ALA A 308 1.13 12.11 -4.22
N ARG A 309 0.10 12.91 -4.58
CA ARG A 309 0.28 14.33 -4.93
C ARG A 309 -0.13 15.30 -3.82
N LYS A 310 -0.42 14.82 -2.61
CA LYS A 310 -0.72 15.69 -1.46
C LYS A 310 0.34 16.79 -1.31
N VAL A 311 -0.09 18.04 -1.12
CA VAL A 311 0.82 19.16 -0.80
C VAL A 311 1.48 18.91 0.56
N PHE A 312 2.81 19.04 0.62
CA PHE A 312 3.60 18.61 1.78
C PHE A 312 3.41 17.14 2.16
N GLY A 313 3.03 16.29 1.19
CA GLY A 313 2.87 14.84 1.34
C GLY A 313 4.19 14.07 1.29
N LEU A 314 4.13 12.74 1.25
CA LEU A 314 5.31 11.89 1.19
C LEU A 314 5.83 11.75 -0.25
N TYR A 315 7.15 11.68 -0.40
CA TYR A 315 7.90 11.43 -1.64
C TYR A 315 7.85 12.54 -2.70
N TYR A 316 6.68 12.85 -3.28
CA TYR A 316 6.59 13.77 -4.43
C TYR A 316 6.73 15.25 -4.02
N ASN A 317 5.88 15.69 -3.08
CA ASN A 317 5.85 17.07 -2.56
C ASN A 317 6.41 17.15 -1.13
N MET A 318 7.32 16.25 -0.79
CA MET A 318 7.82 16.11 0.58
C MET A 318 8.75 17.26 0.96
N PRO A 319 8.44 17.99 2.05
CA PRO A 319 9.35 19.02 2.55
C PRO A 319 10.55 18.32 3.16
N MET A 320 11.65 18.24 2.41
CA MET A 320 12.88 17.60 2.85
C MET A 320 13.64 18.50 3.81
N PRO A 321 13.77 18.15 5.11
CA PRO A 321 14.52 18.96 6.04
C PRO A 321 16.02 18.85 5.74
N ASP A 322 16.71 19.98 5.80
CA ASP A 322 18.14 20.05 5.53
C ASP A 322 18.95 19.18 6.51
N TYR A 323 20.17 18.86 6.09
CA TYR A 323 21.22 18.21 6.88
C TYR A 323 21.00 16.74 7.27
N CYS A 324 19.82 16.16 7.09
CA CYS A 324 19.52 14.76 7.42
C CYS A 324 19.18 13.93 6.18
N ARG A 325 19.42 12.61 6.27
CA ARG A 325 19.18 11.63 5.19
C ARG A 325 18.88 10.25 5.78
N ALA A 326 18.63 9.29 4.87
CA ALA A 326 18.37 7.88 5.17
C ALA A 326 17.07 7.68 5.98
N SER A 327 15.94 7.91 5.32
CA SER A 327 14.61 7.65 5.88
C SER A 327 14.43 6.17 6.22
N GLY A 328 14.03 5.90 7.46
CA GLY A 328 13.67 4.57 7.94
C GLY A 328 12.46 4.02 7.19
N LEU A 329 11.43 4.85 6.97
CA LEU A 329 10.26 4.48 6.15
C LEU A 329 10.65 4.01 4.75
N VAL A 330 11.46 4.79 4.02
CA VAL A 330 11.89 4.44 2.65
C VAL A 330 12.75 3.17 2.65
N GLN A 331 13.62 3.02 3.65
CA GLN A 331 14.45 1.82 3.80
C GLN A 331 13.59 0.58 4.08
N ALA A 332 12.64 0.67 5.02
CA ALA A 332 11.72 -0.41 5.32
C ALA A 332 10.88 -0.77 4.09
N PHE A 333 10.35 0.23 3.37
CA PHE A 333 9.63 -0.01 2.12
C PHE A 333 10.49 -0.77 1.08
N SER A 334 11.75 -0.37 0.90
CA SER A 334 12.69 -1.08 0.01
C SER A 334 12.88 -2.54 0.41
N HIS A 335 13.10 -2.80 1.71
CA HIS A 335 13.21 -4.15 2.23
C HIS A 335 11.93 -4.96 2.05
N HIS A 336 10.76 -4.33 2.21
CA HIS A 336 9.46 -4.94 2.00
C HIS A 336 9.29 -5.38 0.54
N LEU A 337 9.59 -4.52 -0.42
CA LEU A 337 9.53 -4.87 -1.85
C LEU A 337 10.49 -6.00 -2.21
N ILE A 338 11.76 -5.91 -1.79
CA ILE A 338 12.76 -6.94 -2.08
C ILE A 338 12.31 -8.31 -1.57
N HIS A 339 11.74 -8.37 -0.37
CA HIS A 339 11.25 -9.60 0.23
C HIS A 339 10.02 -10.14 -0.50
N ARG A 340 8.97 -9.33 -0.63
CA ARG A 340 7.68 -9.77 -1.19
C ARG A 340 7.78 -10.17 -2.66
N LEU A 341 8.60 -9.46 -3.44
CA LEU A 341 8.88 -9.77 -4.84
C LEU A 341 9.96 -10.84 -5.00
N GLN A 342 10.50 -11.38 -3.91
CA GLN A 342 11.54 -12.41 -3.90
C GLN A 342 12.76 -12.04 -4.75
N LEU A 343 13.14 -10.75 -4.74
CA LEU A 343 14.25 -10.25 -5.55
C LEU A 343 15.56 -10.78 -5.01
N LYS A 344 16.22 -11.64 -5.79
CA LYS A 344 17.53 -12.19 -5.45
C LYS A 344 18.58 -11.10 -5.40
N GLN A 345 19.02 -10.74 -4.20
CA GLN A 345 20.15 -9.84 -3.97
C GLN A 345 21.44 -10.64 -4.00
N ASN A 346 22.00 -10.85 -5.19
CA ASN A 346 23.37 -11.38 -5.28
C ASN A 346 24.28 -10.32 -4.62
N GLY A 347 25.04 -10.69 -3.59
CA GLY A 347 25.91 -9.76 -2.86
C GLY A 347 26.98 -9.11 -3.75
N PRO A 348 27.74 -8.11 -3.25
CA PRO A 348 28.80 -7.49 -4.02
C PRO A 348 29.76 -8.55 -4.58
N LEU A 349 30.15 -8.42 -5.84
CA LEU A 349 31.22 -9.23 -6.40
C LEU A 349 32.53 -8.69 -5.81
N ARG A 350 33.31 -9.54 -5.13
CA ARG A 350 34.49 -9.10 -4.34
C ARG A 350 35.47 -8.23 -5.14
N GLU A 351 35.58 -8.49 -6.45
CA GLU A 351 36.57 -7.86 -7.32
C GLU A 351 35.93 -7.15 -8.53
N LYS A 352 34.59 -7.04 -8.57
CA LYS A 352 33.89 -6.43 -9.70
C LYS A 352 32.82 -5.43 -9.27
N LEU A 353 32.77 -4.32 -9.99
CA LEU A 353 31.70 -3.35 -9.93
C LEU A 353 30.56 -3.78 -10.86
N ARG A 354 29.37 -3.99 -10.30
CA ARG A 354 28.17 -4.29 -11.10
C ARG A 354 27.59 -3.00 -11.64
N VAL A 355 27.41 -2.95 -12.95
CA VAL A 355 26.86 -1.79 -13.65
C VAL A 355 25.61 -2.23 -14.39
N THR A 356 24.46 -1.67 -14.03
CA THR A 356 23.23 -1.84 -14.81
C THR A 356 23.03 -0.59 -15.64
N TYR A 357 23.25 -0.70 -16.94
CA TYR A 357 23.04 0.38 -17.90
C TYR A 357 21.58 0.36 -18.36
N LEU A 358 20.83 1.40 -18.00
CA LEU A 358 19.41 1.53 -18.32
C LEU A 358 19.24 2.20 -19.69
N VAL A 359 18.62 1.51 -20.63
CA VAL A 359 18.37 2.00 -21.99
C VAL A 359 16.88 2.21 -22.17
N ARG A 360 16.50 3.45 -22.51
CA ARG A 360 15.14 3.74 -22.98
C ARG A 360 15.01 3.35 -24.43
N SER A 361 14.02 2.52 -24.76
CA SER A 361 13.63 2.33 -26.16
C SER A 361 12.48 3.30 -26.47
N SER A 362 12.82 4.47 -27.01
CA SER A 362 11.86 5.46 -27.51
C SER A 362 12.45 6.21 -28.70
N GLN A 363 11.59 6.85 -29.50
CA GLN A 363 12.03 7.71 -30.60
C GLN A 363 12.71 9.01 -30.12
N TYR A 364 12.49 9.40 -28.86
CA TYR A 364 13.03 10.63 -28.25
C TYR A 364 13.86 10.32 -27.02
N ARG A 365 14.77 11.24 -26.62
CA ARG A 365 15.60 11.14 -25.40
C ARG A 365 16.40 9.84 -25.30
N ILE A 366 17.09 9.47 -26.38
CA ILE A 366 18.01 8.33 -26.44
C ILE A 366 19.45 8.77 -26.22
N ILE A 367 20.28 7.88 -25.63
CA ILE A 367 21.71 8.08 -25.52
C ILE A 367 22.36 7.57 -26.82
N MET A 368 22.73 8.48 -27.72
CA MET A 368 23.15 8.14 -29.10
C MET A 368 24.37 7.22 -29.15
N ASN A 369 25.28 7.33 -28.19
CA ASN A 369 26.50 6.51 -28.10
C ASN A 369 26.37 5.33 -27.11
N THR A 370 25.14 4.86 -26.82
CA THR A 370 24.88 3.70 -25.94
C THR A 370 25.78 2.50 -26.27
N ASN A 371 25.90 2.17 -27.57
CA ASN A 371 26.69 1.02 -28.00
C ASN A 371 28.19 1.18 -27.67
N GLU A 372 28.74 2.39 -27.82
CA GLU A 372 30.14 2.67 -27.49
C GLU A 372 30.37 2.60 -25.98
N ILE A 373 29.49 3.21 -25.19
CA ILE A 373 29.57 3.20 -23.72
C ILE A 373 29.50 1.77 -23.20
N VAL A 374 28.50 0.99 -23.62
CA VAL A 374 28.33 -0.41 -23.20
C VAL A 374 29.54 -1.24 -23.62
N LYS A 375 30.07 -1.03 -24.84
CA LYS A 375 31.26 -1.73 -25.32
C LYS A 375 32.47 -1.43 -24.43
N ARG A 376 32.73 -0.17 -24.09
CA ARG A 376 33.85 0.20 -23.19
C ARG A 376 33.66 -0.36 -21.78
N LEU A 377 32.45 -0.25 -21.21
CA LEU A 377 32.16 -0.79 -19.90
C LEU A 377 32.36 -2.31 -19.86
N LYS A 378 31.96 -3.04 -20.92
CA LYS A 378 32.15 -4.50 -20.98
C LYS A 378 33.59 -4.93 -21.23
N ALA A 379 34.43 -4.06 -21.78
CA ALA A 379 35.83 -4.36 -22.06
C ALA A 379 36.73 -4.27 -20.81
N ASP A 380 36.33 -3.48 -19.81
CA ASP A 380 37.05 -3.39 -18.55
C ASP A 380 36.69 -4.57 -17.63
N PRO A 381 37.66 -5.43 -17.25
CA PRO A 381 37.40 -6.61 -16.44
C PRO A 381 36.89 -6.29 -15.03
N GLN A 382 37.06 -5.05 -14.56
CA GLN A 382 36.52 -4.58 -13.28
C GLN A 382 34.99 -4.46 -13.31
N PHE A 383 34.36 -4.37 -14.47
CA PHE A 383 32.91 -4.21 -14.57
C PHE A 383 32.19 -5.53 -14.91
N SER A 384 31.06 -5.74 -14.24
CA SER A 384 30.05 -6.73 -14.61
C SER A 384 28.83 -5.98 -15.11
N VAL A 385 28.72 -5.85 -16.43
CA VAL A 385 27.75 -4.94 -17.06
C VAL A 385 26.50 -5.69 -17.54
N THR A 386 25.33 -5.25 -17.09
CA THR A 386 24.02 -5.66 -17.61
C THR A 386 23.38 -4.49 -18.32
N VAL A 387 22.77 -4.71 -19.48
CA VAL A 387 21.98 -3.69 -20.18
C VAL A 387 20.51 -4.03 -20.01
N ALA A 388 19.76 -3.16 -19.33
CA ALA A 388 18.32 -3.33 -19.16
C ALA A 388 17.59 -2.33 -20.06
N LYS A 389 16.80 -2.86 -21.00
CA LYS A 389 15.96 -2.05 -21.88
C LYS A 389 14.58 -1.91 -21.26
N TYR A 390 14.07 -0.68 -21.17
CA TYR A 390 12.70 -0.41 -20.79
C TYR A 390 11.96 0.22 -21.97
N THR A 391 10.83 -0.37 -22.32
CA THR A 391 10.03 -0.06 -23.51
C THR A 391 8.57 0.09 -23.10
N LEU A 392 7.85 1.05 -23.68
CA LEU A 392 6.40 1.17 -23.55
C LEU A 392 5.64 0.21 -24.49
N PHE A 393 6.18 -0.98 -24.81
CA PHE A 393 5.52 -1.86 -25.80
C PHE A 393 4.11 -2.24 -25.32
N VAL A 394 3.13 -1.52 -25.86
CA VAL A 394 1.72 -1.90 -25.89
C VAL A 394 1.67 -3.00 -26.95
N ASN A 395 1.53 -4.25 -26.51
CA ASN A 395 0.99 -5.26 -27.42
C ASN A 395 -0.47 -4.88 -27.65
N ILE A 396 -0.72 -4.11 -28.71
CA ILE A 396 -2.05 -4.02 -29.28
C ILE A 396 -2.26 -5.39 -29.93
N ALA A 397 -2.93 -6.28 -29.20
CA ALA A 397 -3.52 -7.48 -29.75
C ALA A 397 -4.91 -7.13 -30.30
#